data_AF-A0A7C5DEY6-F1
#
_entry.id   AF-A0A7C5DEY6-F1
#
_cell.length_a   1.000
_cell.length_b   1.000
_cell.length_c   1.000
_cell.angle_alpha   90.00
_cell.angle_beta   90.00
_cell.angle_gamma   90.00
#
_symmetry.space_group_name_H-M   'P 1'
#
loop_
_entity.id
_entity.type
_entity.pdbx_description
1 polymer ?
#
loop_
_entity_poly.entity_id
_entity_poly.type
_entity_poly.pdbx_seq_one_letter_code
_entity_poly.pdbx_strand_id
1 'polypeptide(L)'
;SHFSLLMSFAATVCLLLQFAPMMLPLRFIIGGALLTLSFNFIAMPMAASVMQQPVKEAALLARREGLKIVMWKVYYPSFLVYSGSFTERRAPRPGDVVLTTIDRLDRLGPVERLYGKHGIVLVRMPDQPDIR
;
A
#
# COMPACT_ATOMS: atom_id res chain seq x y z
N SER A 1 -10.56 -12.64 7.54
CA SER A 1 -9.58 -11.67 8.10
C SER A 1 -10.11 -11.14 9.42
N HIS A 2 -9.28 -11.08 10.47
CA HIS A 2 -9.68 -10.64 11.83
C HIS A 2 -10.41 -9.28 11.84
N PHE A 3 -9.96 -8.33 11.01
CA PHE A 3 -10.60 -7.02 10.85
C PHE A 3 -12.03 -7.07 10.30
N SER A 4 -12.35 -8.00 9.40
CA SER A 4 -13.71 -8.15 8.86
C SER A 4 -14.68 -8.67 9.92
N LEU A 5 -14.23 -9.59 10.79
CA LEU A 5 -15.02 -10.09 11.91
C LEU A 5 -15.33 -8.97 12.92
N LEU A 6 -14.34 -8.13 13.24
CA LEU A 6 -14.51 -6.95 14.10
C LEU A 6 -15.51 -5.94 13.54
N MET A 7 -15.43 -5.65 12.23
CA MET A 7 -16.40 -4.76 11.56
C MET A 7 -17.82 -5.32 11.60
N SER A 8 -17.99 -6.61 11.29
CA SER A 8 -19.31 -7.27 11.34
C SER A 8 -19.87 -7.30 12.77
N PHE A 9 -19.02 -7.54 13.77
CA PHE A 9 -19.43 -7.50 15.17
C PHE A 9 -19.89 -6.10 15.60
N ALA A 10 -19.11 -5.07 15.27
CA ALA A 10 -19.47 -3.68 15.57
C ALA A 10 -20.79 -3.27 14.90
N ALA A 11 -20.99 -3.64 13.63
CA ALA A 11 -22.24 -3.41 12.92
C ALA A 11 -23.43 -4.12 13.58
N THR A 12 -23.24 -5.38 14.00
CA THR A 12 -24.25 -6.17 14.69
C THR A 12 -24.63 -5.55 16.04
N VAL A 13 -23.65 -5.12 16.85
CA VAL A 13 -23.89 -4.40 18.11
C VAL A 13 -24.66 -3.10 17.85
N CYS A 14 -24.28 -2.34 16.83
CA CYS A 14 -24.97 -1.10 16.47
C CYS A 14 -26.43 -1.36 16.06
N LEU A 15 -26.70 -2.45 15.34
CA LEU A 15 -28.05 -2.87 14.96
C LEU A 15 -28.87 -3.32 16.17
N LEU A 16 -28.31 -4.12 17.07
CA LEU A 16 -28.98 -4.59 18.29
C LEU A 16 -29.34 -3.43 19.23
N LEU A 17 -28.50 -2.39 19.30
CA LEU A 17 -28.80 -1.18 20.06
C LEU A 17 -30.01 -0.41 19.53
N GLN A 18 -30.42 -0.62 18.27
CA GLN A 18 -31.66 -0.07 17.76
C GLN A 18 -32.91 -0.75 18.33
N PHE A 19 -32.80 -1.95 18.91
CA PHE A 19 -33.92 -2.63 19.55
C PHE A 19 -33.92 -2.48 21.09
N ALA A 20 -32.94 -1.77 21.65
CA ALA A 20 -32.86 -1.52 23.08
C ALA A 20 -33.88 -0.46 23.54
N PRO A 21 -34.54 -0.65 24.70
CA PRO A 21 -35.53 0.28 25.25
C PRO A 21 -34.86 1.50 25.90
N MET A 22 -34.11 2.27 25.11
CA MET A 22 -33.46 3.52 25.52
C MET A 22 -34.16 4.75 24.94
N MET A 23 -33.91 5.92 25.55
CA MET A 23 -34.37 7.21 25.02
C MET A 23 -33.83 7.45 23.60
N LEU A 24 -34.71 7.92 22.71
CA LEU A 24 -34.42 8.09 21.28
C LEU A 24 -33.14 8.91 20.97
N PRO A 25 -32.88 10.08 21.58
CA PRO A 25 -31.66 10.84 21.29
C PRO A 25 -30.39 10.11 21.75
N LEU A 26 -30.44 9.42 22.90
CA LEU A 26 -29.29 8.68 23.43
C LEU A 26 -28.90 7.51 22.52
N ARG A 27 -29.89 6.83 21.92
CA ARG A 27 -29.66 5.73 20.96
C ARG A 27 -28.88 6.20 19.73
N PHE A 28 -29.24 7.34 19.15
CA PHE A 28 -28.53 7.90 18.00
C PHE A 28 -27.12 8.37 18.36
N ILE A 29 -26.93 8.98 19.55
CA ILE A 29 -25.61 9.39 20.03
C ILE A 29 -24.69 8.17 20.18
N ILE A 30 -25.16 7.11 20.85
CA ILE A 30 -24.37 5.89 21.05
C ILE A 30 -24.07 5.20 19.70
N GLY A 31 -25.07 5.08 18.82
CA GLY A 31 -24.88 4.49 17.50
C GLY A 31 -23.90 5.27 16.63
N GLY A 32 -23.99 6.60 16.63
CA GLY A 32 -23.06 7.47 15.91
C GLY A 32 -21.63 7.40 16.47
N ALA A 33 -21.48 7.38 17.79
CA ALA A 33 -20.18 7.21 18.44
C ALA A 33 -19.56 5.86 18.09
N LEU A 34 -20.32 4.76 18.17
CA LEU A 34 -19.86 3.41 17.81
C LEU A 34 -19.45 3.33 16.35
N LEU A 35 -20.24 3.90 15.43
CA LEU A 35 -19.90 3.93 14.00
C LEU A 35 -18.60 4.68 13.76
N THR A 36 -18.45 5.87 14.35
CA THR A 36 -17.26 6.73 14.18
C THR A 36 -16.02 6.03 14.73
N LEU A 37 -16.10 5.44 15.93
CA LEU A 37 -15.00 4.69 16.54
C LEU A 37 -14.63 3.47 15.70
N SER A 38 -15.63 2.70 15.24
CA SER A 38 -15.40 1.52 14.42
C SER A 38 -14.70 1.87 13.11
N PHE A 39 -15.14 2.95 12.45
CA PHE A 39 -14.49 3.41 11.24
C PHE A 39 -13.04 3.87 11.49
N ASN A 40 -12.83 4.64 12.55
CA ASN A 40 -11.50 5.21 12.87
C ASN A 40 -10.48 4.15 13.32
N PHE A 41 -10.91 3.16 14.11
CA PHE A 41 -10.00 2.18 14.70
C PHE A 41 -9.95 0.84 13.96
N ILE A 42 -10.90 0.53 13.07
CA ILE A 42 -10.92 -0.75 12.33
C ILE A 42 -10.71 -0.50 10.84
N ALA A 43 -11.54 0.35 10.23
CA ALA A 43 -11.51 0.55 8.78
C ALA A 43 -10.25 1.32 8.33
N MET A 44 -9.94 2.43 9.01
CA MET A 44 -8.76 3.26 8.68
C MET A 44 -7.43 2.50 8.77
N PRO A 45 -7.12 1.76 9.87
CA PRO A 45 -5.89 0.97 9.95
C PRO A 45 -5.82 -0.15 8.91
N MET A 46 -6.96 -0.78 8.61
CA MET A 46 -7.04 -1.80 7.56
C MET A 46 -6.67 -1.19 6.21
N ALA A 47 -7.31 -0.08 5.82
CA ALA A 47 -7.03 0.61 4.56
C ALA A 47 -5.56 1.07 4.49
N ALA A 48 -5.03 1.62 5.58
CA ALA A 48 -3.62 2.00 5.67
C ALA A 48 -2.68 0.80 5.46
N SER A 49 -2.98 -0.35 6.07
CA SER A 49 -2.16 -1.55 5.92
C SER A 49 -2.12 -2.06 4.48
N VAL A 50 -3.26 -2.05 3.78
CA VAL A 50 -3.38 -2.50 2.38
C VAL A 50 -2.58 -1.58 1.45
N MET A 51 -2.63 -0.27 1.69
CA MET A 51 -1.87 0.71 0.90
C MET A 51 -0.35 0.64 1.17
N GLN A 52 0.07 0.32 2.39
CA GLN A 52 1.50 0.26 2.76
C GLN A 52 2.17 -1.08 2.40
N GLN A 53 1.43 -2.18 2.39
CA GLN A 53 1.91 -3.51 2.02
C GLN A 53 2.69 -3.59 0.71
N PRO A 54 2.23 -3.04 -0.43
CA PRO A 54 2.93 -3.19 -1.71
C PRO A 54 4.32 -2.55 -1.71
N VAL A 55 4.49 -1.40 -1.04
CA VAL A 55 5.79 -0.73 -0.89
C VAL A 55 6.73 -1.61 -0.06
N LYS A 56 6.23 -2.16 1.06
CA LYS A 56 7.00 -3.03 1.93
C LYS A 56 7.43 -4.32 1.23
N GLU A 57 6.52 -4.96 0.50
CA GLU A 57 6.80 -6.18 -0.27
C GLU A 57 7.88 -5.94 -1.34
N ALA A 58 7.77 -4.85 -2.11
CA ALA A 58 8.78 -4.47 -3.10
C ALA A 58 10.14 -4.16 -2.46
N ALA A 59 10.16 -3.47 -1.32
CA ALA A 59 11.38 -3.14 -0.60
C ALA A 59 12.08 -4.39 -0.04
N LEU A 60 11.30 -5.33 0.51
CA LEU A 60 11.83 -6.60 0.99
C LEU A 60 12.35 -7.48 -0.15
N LEU A 61 11.70 -7.45 -1.32
CA LEU A 61 12.23 -8.10 -2.53
C LEU A 61 13.59 -7.52 -2.91
N ALA A 62 13.69 -6.19 -3.03
CA ALA A 62 14.94 -5.50 -3.35
C ALA A 62 16.05 -5.83 -2.36
N ARG A 63 15.73 -5.91 -1.06
CA ARG A 63 16.70 -6.30 -0.01
C ARG A 63 17.17 -7.75 -0.17
N ARG A 64 16.25 -8.69 -0.41
CA ARG A 64 16.58 -10.12 -0.56
C ARG A 64 17.49 -10.38 -1.75
N GLU A 65 17.30 -9.64 -2.83
CA GLU A 65 18.07 -9.78 -4.07
C GLU A 65 19.28 -8.82 -4.15
N GLY A 66 19.51 -7.98 -3.14
CA GLY A 66 20.62 -7.02 -3.15
C GLY A 66 20.54 -5.98 -4.26
N LEU A 67 19.33 -5.64 -4.72
CA LEU A 67 19.13 -4.74 -5.85
C LEU A 67 19.38 -3.28 -5.48
N LYS A 68 20.04 -2.54 -6.38
CA LYS A 68 20.12 -1.09 -6.33
C LYS A 68 18.90 -0.50 -7.03
N ILE A 69 18.07 0.23 -6.28
CA ILE A 69 16.78 0.73 -6.74
C ILE A 69 16.86 2.22 -7.06
N VAL A 70 16.32 2.59 -8.23
CA VAL A 70 16.09 3.97 -8.66
C VAL A 70 14.60 4.27 -8.52
N MET A 71 14.25 5.28 -7.72
CA MET A 71 12.87 5.77 -7.64
C MET A 71 12.62 6.78 -8.75
N TRP A 72 11.71 6.48 -9.67
CA TRP A 72 11.40 7.37 -10.79
C TRP A 72 10.00 7.98 -10.69
N LYS A 73 9.98 9.32 -10.59
CA LYS A 73 8.78 10.17 -10.46
C LYS A 73 7.90 9.85 -9.24
N VAL A 74 8.31 8.92 -8.38
CA VAL A 74 7.66 8.55 -7.12
C VAL A 74 8.62 8.76 -5.96
N TYR A 75 8.08 8.83 -4.74
CA TYR A 75 8.89 8.87 -3.54
C TYR A 75 8.16 8.16 -2.40
N TYR A 76 8.74 7.04 -1.95
CA TYR A 76 8.19 6.22 -0.86
C TYR A 76 9.22 6.11 0.27
N PRO A 77 9.22 7.02 1.27
CA PRO A 77 10.17 6.98 2.38
C PRO A 77 10.19 5.63 3.11
N SER A 78 9.02 5.01 3.29
CA SER A 78 8.89 3.69 3.92
C SER A 78 9.62 2.58 3.17
N PHE A 79 9.87 2.74 1.87
CA PHE A 79 10.67 1.80 1.08
C PHE A 79 12.11 1.74 1.62
N LEU A 80 12.73 2.88 1.91
CA LEU A 80 14.12 2.97 2.43
C LEU A 80 14.28 2.20 3.74
N VAL A 81 13.26 2.26 4.60
CA VAL A 81 13.24 1.57 5.89
C VAL A 81 13.27 0.05 5.71
N TYR A 82 12.48 -0.47 4.77
CA TYR A 82 12.36 -1.92 4.55
C TYR A 82 13.45 -2.49 3.63
N SER A 83 13.95 -1.70 2.66
CA SER A 83 15.02 -2.10 1.77
C SER A 83 16.38 -2.12 2.48
N GLY A 84 16.55 -1.25 3.49
CA GLY A 84 17.83 -1.08 4.19
C GLY A 84 18.95 -0.54 3.29
N SER A 85 18.59 0.02 2.13
CA SER A 85 19.52 0.54 1.13
C SER A 85 19.10 1.94 0.70
N PHE A 86 20.09 2.79 0.43
CA PHE A 86 19.84 4.10 -0.17
C PHE A 86 19.34 3.91 -1.60
N THR A 87 18.20 4.52 -1.91
CA THR A 87 17.69 4.58 -3.28
C THR A 87 18.04 5.90 -3.93
N GLU A 88 18.39 5.86 -5.21
CA GLU A 88 18.67 7.07 -5.98
C GLU A 88 17.37 7.63 -6.56
N ARG A 89 17.25 8.97 -6.59
CA ARG A 89 16.13 9.67 -7.23
C ARG A 89 16.63 10.35 -8.50
N ARG A 90 16.54 9.64 -9.62
CA ARG A 90 17.00 10.12 -10.91
C ARG A 90 16.20 9.52 -12.06
N ALA A 91 16.50 9.96 -13.28
CA ALA A 91 16.02 9.28 -14.47
C ALA A 91 16.61 7.85 -14.55
N PRO A 92 15.82 6.85 -14.96
CA PRO A 92 16.27 5.50 -15.25
C PRO A 92 17.32 5.48 -16.36
N ARG A 93 18.28 4.58 -16.22
CA ARG A 93 19.29 4.22 -17.22
C ARG A 93 19.14 2.74 -17.56
N PRO A 94 19.68 2.30 -18.72
CA PRO A 94 19.76 0.88 -19.04
C PRO A 94 20.41 0.07 -17.90
N GLY A 95 19.88 -1.11 -17.61
CA GLY A 95 20.30 -1.98 -16.51
C GLY A 95 19.82 -1.60 -15.11
N ASP A 96 19.22 -0.42 -14.90
CA ASP A 96 18.69 -0.02 -13.59
C ASP A 96 17.45 -0.84 -13.19
N VAL A 97 17.31 -1.08 -11.89
CA VAL A 97 16.04 -1.52 -11.31
C VAL A 97 15.27 -0.30 -10.83
N VAL A 98 14.07 -0.10 -11.36
CA VAL A 98 13.26 1.10 -11.16
C VAL A 98 12.02 0.77 -10.34
N LEU A 99 11.79 1.55 -9.28
CA LEU A 99 10.51 1.59 -8.57
C LEU A 99 9.67 2.73 -9.16
N THR A 100 8.50 2.41 -9.69
CA THR A 100 7.56 3.40 -10.21
C THR A 100 6.11 2.91 -10.09
N THR A 101 5.18 3.62 -10.71
CA THR A 101 3.75 3.29 -10.76
C THR A 101 3.35 2.78 -12.15
N ILE A 102 2.30 1.97 -12.21
CA ILE A 102 1.86 1.29 -13.44
C ILE A 102 1.48 2.26 -14.57
N ASP A 103 0.95 3.43 -14.24
CA ASP A 103 0.60 4.53 -15.16
C ASP A 103 1.82 5.12 -15.90
N ARG A 104 3.03 4.82 -15.44
CA ARG A 104 4.27 5.35 -16.02
C ARG A 104 5.10 4.28 -16.71
N LEU A 105 4.64 3.03 -16.69
CA LEU A 105 5.35 1.91 -17.29
C LEU A 105 5.52 2.11 -18.81
N ASP A 106 4.49 2.64 -19.48
CA ASP A 106 4.49 2.91 -20.92
C ASP A 106 5.60 3.88 -21.35
N ARG A 107 6.09 4.72 -20.43
CA ARG A 107 7.15 5.70 -20.69
C ARG A 107 8.56 5.13 -20.57
N LEU A 108 8.71 3.92 -20.03
CA LEU A 108 10.00 3.24 -19.86
C LEU A 108 10.35 2.33 -21.03
N GLY A 109 9.40 2.04 -21.92
CA GLY A 109 9.59 1.12 -23.04
C GLY A 109 9.63 -0.35 -22.59
N PRO A 110 10.33 -1.24 -23.31
CA PRO A 110 10.41 -2.66 -22.95
C PRO A 110 11.18 -2.81 -21.64
N VAL A 111 10.52 -3.34 -20.61
CA VAL A 111 11.10 -3.58 -19.28
C VAL A 111 10.67 -4.94 -18.74
N GLU A 112 11.53 -5.55 -17.93
CA GLU A 112 11.19 -6.79 -17.23
C GLU A 112 10.52 -6.47 -15.89
N ARG A 113 9.37 -7.08 -15.60
CA ARG A 113 8.63 -6.81 -14.36
C ARG A 113 9.07 -7.78 -13.26
N LEU A 114 9.73 -7.26 -12.24
CA LEU A 114 10.14 -8.03 -11.05
C LEU A 114 9.02 -8.12 -10.01
N TYR A 115 8.20 -7.07 -9.89
CA TYR A 115 7.08 -7.02 -8.94
C TYR A 115 5.97 -6.07 -9.41
N GLY A 116 4.72 -6.35 -9.02
CA GLY A 116 3.60 -5.46 -9.28
C GLY A 116 2.38 -5.74 -8.41
N LYS A 117 1.93 -4.74 -7.64
CA LYS A 117 0.73 -4.83 -6.80
C LYS A 117 0.18 -3.44 -6.46
N HIS A 118 -1.14 -3.29 -6.45
CA HIS A 118 -1.84 -2.05 -6.07
C HIS A 118 -1.27 -0.78 -6.73
N GLY A 119 -0.92 -0.86 -8.02
CA GLY A 119 -0.40 0.28 -8.79
C GLY A 119 1.09 0.56 -8.65
N ILE A 120 1.80 -0.07 -7.71
CA ILE A 120 3.27 0.01 -7.60
C ILE A 120 3.92 -1.12 -8.37
N VAL A 121 4.99 -0.81 -9.09
CA VAL A 121 5.76 -1.76 -9.88
C VAL A 121 7.25 -1.61 -9.63
N LEU A 122 7.93 -2.75 -9.59
CA LEU A 122 9.38 -2.84 -9.65
C LEU A 122 9.75 -3.47 -10.99
N VAL A 123 10.58 -2.78 -11.76
CA VAL A 123 10.94 -3.20 -13.12
C VAL A 123 12.44 -3.10 -13.33
N ARG A 124 12.99 -3.94 -14.19
CA ARG A 124 14.38 -3.90 -14.63
C ARG A 124 14.41 -3.35 -16.05
N MET A 125 15.19 -2.29 -16.25
CA MET A 125 15.50 -1.77 -17.57
C MET A 125 16.41 -2.76 -18.29
N PRO A 126 16.22 -3.01 -19.60
CA PRO A 126 17.14 -3.83 -20.37
C PRO A 126 18.54 -3.21 -20.32
N ASP A 127 19.57 -4.05 -20.32
CA ASP A 127 20.93 -3.58 -20.52
C ASP A 127 21.04 -2.94 -21.91
N GLN A 128 21.88 -1.92 -22.05
CA GLN A 128 22.12 -1.29 -23.34
C GLN A 128 22.50 -2.39 -24.34
N PRO A 129 21.85 -2.50 -25.51
CA PRO A 129 22.33 -3.43 -26.52
C PRO A 129 23.78 -3.07 -26.83
N ASP A 130 24.67 -4.05 -26.72
CA ASP A 130 26.09 -3.94 -27.02
C ASP A 130 26.21 -3.50 -28.49
N ILE A 131 26.39 -2.20 -28.72
CA ILE A 131 26.72 -1.68 -30.05
C ILE A 131 28.22 -1.95 -30.21
N ARG A 132 28.54 -3.19 -30.56
CA ARG A 132 29.86 -3.60 -31.03
C ARG A 132 29.87 -3.73 -32.54
#